data_AF-X1ILH4-F1
#
_entry.id   AF-X1ILH4-F1
#
_cell.length_a   1.000
_cell.length_b   1.000
_cell.length_c   1.000
_cell.angle_alpha   90.00
_cell.angle_beta   90.00
_cell.angle_gamma   90.00
#
_symmetry.space_group_name_H-M   'P 1'
#
loop_
_entity.id
_entity.type
_entity.pdbx_description
1 polymer ?
#
loop_
_entity_poly.entity_id
_entity_poly.type
_entity_poly.pdbx_seq_one_letter_code
_entity_poly.pdbx_strand_id
1 'polypeptide(L)'
;MIETELNSATDNPLIFFEDDGRATCLSGGNFHGEPIALAMDYLAIALAELGNISERRLTRLLDETSNQGTLPAFLIKRGGLNSGFMLVQYTAAALASENKVLAHPASVDTIPASANIEDHASMGCISARKAREVLENIESILAIELFAAAQGIDFRRANSGL
;
A
#
# COMPACT_ATOMS: atom_id res chain seq x y z
N MET A 1 13.77 -9.71 -7.09
CA MET A 1 12.56 -10.56 -7.13
C MET A 1 11.68 -10.16 -8.31
N ILE A 2 11.00 -9.00 -8.27
CA ILE A 2 10.10 -8.56 -9.37
C ILE A 2 10.83 -8.45 -10.71
N GLU A 3 11.96 -7.75 -10.76
CA GLU A 3 12.75 -7.61 -12.00
C GLU A 3 13.21 -8.97 -12.54
N THR A 4 13.60 -9.89 -11.66
CA THR A 4 13.98 -11.25 -12.06
C THR A 4 12.80 -11.97 -12.70
N GLU A 5 11.65 -11.98 -12.04
CA GLU A 5 10.44 -12.67 -12.53
C GLU A 5 9.96 -12.12 -13.88
N LEU A 6 9.97 -10.79 -14.04
CA LEU A 6 9.61 -10.13 -15.31
C LEU A 6 10.52 -10.52 -16.48
N ASN A 7 11.73 -10.97 -16.19
CA ASN A 7 12.72 -11.41 -17.17
C ASN A 7 12.92 -12.94 -17.17
N SER A 8 12.07 -13.69 -16.46
CA SER A 8 12.10 -15.15 -16.39
C SER A 8 11.20 -15.78 -17.45
N ALA A 9 11.53 -16.99 -17.88
CA ALA A 9 10.60 -17.85 -18.61
C ALA A 9 9.72 -18.62 -17.61
N THR A 10 8.50 -18.11 -17.39
CA THR A 10 7.52 -18.64 -16.43
C THR A 10 6.56 -19.68 -17.04
N ASP A 11 6.85 -20.15 -18.25
CA ASP A 11 6.02 -21.12 -18.96
C ASP A 11 6.38 -22.58 -18.60
N ASN A 12 5.54 -23.51 -19.01
CA ASN A 12 5.78 -24.95 -18.90
C ASN A 12 5.11 -25.73 -20.05
N PRO A 13 5.83 -26.64 -20.76
CA PRO A 13 7.23 -26.99 -20.59
C PRO A 13 8.18 -25.96 -21.22
N LEU A 14 9.42 -25.91 -20.73
CA LEU A 14 10.49 -25.15 -21.38
C LEU A 14 11.15 -26.01 -22.46
N ILE A 15 11.44 -25.40 -23.62
CA ILE A 15 12.02 -26.07 -24.77
C ILE A 15 13.44 -25.55 -24.99
N PHE A 16 14.40 -26.47 -25.03
CA PHE A 16 15.81 -26.18 -25.30
C PHE A 16 16.24 -26.90 -26.58
N PHE A 17 16.95 -26.22 -27.47
CA PHE A 17 17.48 -26.82 -28.68
C PHE A 17 18.96 -27.14 -28.47
N GLU A 18 19.32 -28.39 -28.72
CA GLU A 18 20.71 -28.85 -28.73
C GLU A 18 21.39 -28.45 -30.05
N ASP A 19 22.73 -28.43 -30.09
CA ASP A 19 23.53 -28.07 -31.27
C ASP A 19 23.23 -28.96 -32.50
N ASP A 20 22.74 -30.18 -32.28
CA ASP A 20 22.35 -31.13 -33.33
C ASP A 20 20.90 -30.99 -33.81
N GLY A 21 20.18 -29.96 -33.33
CA GLY A 21 18.81 -29.63 -33.72
C GLY A 21 17.73 -30.43 -33.01
N ARG A 22 18.07 -31.32 -32.07
CA ARG A 22 17.06 -31.97 -31.22
C ARG A 22 16.51 -30.98 -30.19
N ALA A 23 15.24 -31.14 -29.84
CA ALA A 23 14.59 -30.38 -28.78
C ALA A 23 14.49 -31.22 -27.51
N THR A 24 14.96 -30.65 -26.40
CA THR A 24 14.78 -31.15 -25.04
C THR A 24 13.62 -30.38 -24.39
N CYS A 25 12.57 -31.10 -24.00
CA CYS A 25 11.42 -30.53 -23.28
C CYS A 25 11.58 -30.76 -21.77
N LEU A 26 11.74 -29.68 -21.00
CA LEU A 26 11.82 -29.73 -19.54
C LEU A 26 10.46 -29.34 -18.94
N SER A 27 9.84 -30.31 -18.25
CA SER A 27 8.63 -30.07 -17.46
C SER A 27 9.01 -29.57 -16.07
N GLY A 28 8.38 -28.48 -15.62
CA GLY A 28 8.66 -27.83 -14.34
C GLY A 28 7.47 -26.98 -13.86
N GLY A 29 7.73 -26.17 -12.83
CA GLY A 29 6.71 -25.35 -12.15
C GLY A 29 6.97 -23.85 -12.23
N ASN A 30 7.65 -23.36 -13.27
CA ASN A 30 8.05 -21.94 -13.36
C ASN A 30 6.86 -20.97 -13.45
N PHE A 31 5.65 -21.46 -13.69
CA PHE A 31 4.42 -20.68 -13.61
C PHE A 31 4.00 -20.34 -12.16
N HIS A 32 4.65 -20.94 -11.16
CA HIS A 32 4.33 -20.74 -9.75
C HIS A 32 4.87 -19.40 -9.24
N GLY A 33 4.04 -18.36 -9.29
CA GLY A 33 4.40 -16.98 -8.95
C GLY A 33 4.56 -16.65 -7.45
N GLU A 34 5.03 -17.58 -6.63
CA GLU A 34 5.29 -17.35 -5.19
C GLU A 34 6.24 -16.18 -4.90
N PRO A 35 7.34 -15.99 -5.67
CA PRO A 35 8.21 -14.84 -5.47
C PRO A 35 7.48 -13.49 -5.60
N ILE A 36 6.51 -13.40 -6.51
CA ILE A 36 5.68 -12.20 -6.68
C ILE A 36 4.74 -12.03 -5.49
N ALA A 37 4.07 -13.11 -5.07
CA ALA A 37 3.11 -13.09 -3.97
C ALA A 37 3.74 -12.55 -2.68
N LEU A 38 4.87 -13.13 -2.27
CA LEU A 38 5.60 -12.71 -1.08
C LEU A 38 6.05 -11.26 -1.18
N ALA A 39 6.64 -10.86 -2.32
CA ALA A 39 7.11 -9.49 -2.51
C ALA A 39 5.97 -8.46 -2.43
N MET A 40 4.79 -8.78 -2.97
CA MET A 40 3.62 -7.90 -2.93
C MET A 40 3.00 -7.83 -1.53
N ASP A 41 2.94 -8.95 -0.79
CA ASP A 41 2.45 -8.95 0.59
C ASP A 41 3.37 -8.15 1.52
N TYR A 42 4.69 -8.29 1.38
CA TYR A 42 5.65 -7.46 2.10
C TYR A 42 5.51 -5.98 1.77
N LEU A 43 5.29 -5.65 0.49
CA LEU A 43 5.05 -4.28 0.07
C LEU A 43 3.78 -3.72 0.72
N ALA A 44 2.67 -4.47 0.71
CA ALA A 44 1.40 -4.05 1.33
C ALA A 44 1.57 -3.76 2.84
N ILE A 45 2.31 -4.62 3.56
CA ILE A 45 2.61 -4.43 4.99
C ILE A 45 3.42 -3.14 5.21
N ALA A 46 4.51 -2.96 4.45
CA ALA A 46 5.38 -1.79 4.60
C ALA A 46 4.65 -0.48 4.28
N LEU A 47 3.84 -0.51 3.23
CA LEU A 47 3.00 0.60 2.81
C LEU A 47 1.95 0.94 3.88
N ALA A 48 1.23 -0.05 4.43
CA ALA A 48 0.26 0.19 5.49
C ALA A 48 0.88 0.91 6.70
N GLU A 49 2.12 0.58 7.07
CA GLU A 49 2.84 1.27 8.13
C GLU A 49 3.20 2.73 7.78
N LEU A 50 3.60 3.01 6.53
CA LEU A 50 3.80 4.38 6.06
C LEU A 50 2.51 5.22 6.18
N GLY A 51 1.37 4.64 5.80
CA GLY A 51 0.05 5.25 5.95
C GLY A 51 -0.28 5.58 7.41
N ASN A 52 -0.02 4.64 8.34
CA ASN A 52 -0.20 4.87 9.77
C ASN A 52 0.62 6.06 10.27
N ILE A 53 1.91 6.12 9.92
CA ILE A 53 2.78 7.22 10.35
C ILE A 53 2.29 8.56 9.78
N SER A 54 1.92 8.60 8.50
CA SER A 54 1.39 9.81 7.85
C SER A 54 0.12 10.32 8.53
N GLU A 55 -0.81 9.42 8.83
CA GLU A 55 -2.06 9.78 9.51
C GLU A 55 -1.81 10.26 10.95
N ARG A 56 -0.82 9.70 11.67
CA ARG A 56 -0.42 10.22 12.98
C ARG A 56 0.19 11.63 12.90
N ARG A 57 0.97 11.92 11.85
CA ARG A 57 1.50 13.28 11.61
C ARG A 57 0.39 14.26 11.27
N LEU A 58 -0.58 13.85 10.44
CA LEU A 58 -1.80 14.63 10.19
C LEU A 58 -2.52 14.93 11.49
N THR A 59 -2.79 13.92 12.33
CA THR A 59 -3.46 14.11 13.63
C THR A 59 -2.71 15.13 14.50
N ARG A 60 -1.37 15.08 14.53
CA ARG A 60 -0.56 16.07 15.25
C ARG A 60 -0.79 17.50 14.72
N LEU A 61 -0.98 17.71 13.42
CA LEU A 61 -1.27 19.04 12.87
C LEU A 61 -2.65 19.56 13.30
N LEU A 62 -3.65 18.66 13.38
CA LEU A 62 -5.05 19.02 13.59
C LEU A 62 -5.46 19.13 15.06
N ASP A 63 -4.80 18.41 15.96
CA ASP A 63 -5.06 18.45 17.39
C ASP A 63 -4.20 19.52 18.09
N GLU A 64 -4.85 20.52 18.68
CA GLU A 64 -4.18 21.62 19.38
C GLU A 64 -3.31 21.13 20.54
N THR A 65 -3.74 20.04 21.20
CA THR A 65 -3.00 19.48 22.34
C THR A 65 -1.69 18.88 21.84
N SER A 66 -1.76 18.06 20.78
CA SER A 66 -0.61 17.43 20.16
C SER A 66 0.37 18.42 19.52
N ASN A 67 -0.11 19.54 18.96
CA ASN A 67 0.73 20.60 18.41
C ASN A 67 1.16 21.69 19.40
N GLN A 68 0.85 21.54 20.70
CA GLN A 68 1.22 22.48 21.76
C GLN A 68 0.63 23.89 21.56
N GLY A 69 -0.56 23.99 20.99
CA GLY A 69 -1.24 25.27 20.70
C GLY A 69 -0.59 26.08 19.59
N THR A 70 0.30 25.48 18.81
CA THR A 70 1.01 26.14 17.70
C THR A 70 0.10 26.40 16.50
N LEU A 71 -0.94 25.58 16.34
CA LEU A 71 -1.94 25.67 15.29
C LEU A 71 -3.35 25.55 15.90
N PRO A 72 -4.37 26.24 15.35
CA PRO A 72 -5.73 26.09 15.84
C PRO A 72 -6.28 24.69 15.54
N ALA A 73 -7.17 24.20 16.41
CA ALA A 73 -7.85 22.92 16.23
C ALA A 73 -8.47 22.80 14.83
N PHE A 74 -8.25 21.66 14.17
CA PHE A 74 -8.70 21.35 12.81
C PHE A 74 -8.34 22.40 11.76
N LEU A 75 -7.30 23.20 12.02
CA LEU A 75 -6.80 24.24 11.12
C LEU A 75 -7.90 25.22 10.67
N ILE A 76 -8.71 25.71 11.62
CA ILE A 76 -9.76 26.69 11.34
C ILE A 76 -9.76 27.88 12.30
N LYS A 77 -10.00 29.09 11.80
CA LYS A 77 -10.04 30.33 12.61
C LYS A 77 -11.27 30.44 13.50
N ARG A 78 -12.44 29.99 13.01
CA ARG A 78 -13.73 30.08 13.70
C ARG A 78 -14.40 28.71 13.68
N GLY A 79 -14.06 27.89 14.66
CA GLY A 79 -14.69 26.58 14.88
C GLY A 79 -16.17 26.70 15.28
N GLY A 80 -16.86 25.56 15.36
CA GLY A 80 -18.29 25.47 15.67
C GLY A 80 -19.07 25.01 14.45
N LEU A 81 -19.67 25.93 13.70
CA LEU A 81 -20.40 25.61 12.46
C LEU A 81 -19.48 25.23 11.29
N ASN A 82 -18.17 25.50 11.41
CA ASN A 82 -17.15 25.11 10.44
C ASN A 82 -16.24 24.04 11.05
N SER A 83 -16.29 22.84 10.49
CA SER A 83 -15.53 21.67 10.95
C SER A 83 -14.07 21.65 10.48
N GLY A 84 -13.63 22.62 9.67
CA GLY A 84 -12.27 22.70 9.16
C GLY A 84 -11.82 21.39 8.51
N PHE A 85 -10.68 20.88 8.95
CA PHE A 85 -10.05 19.66 8.42
C PHE A 85 -10.49 18.37 9.13
N MET A 86 -11.55 18.41 9.94
CA MET A 86 -12.04 17.23 10.66
C MET A 86 -12.44 16.08 9.71
N LEU A 87 -13.22 16.34 8.66
CA LEU A 87 -13.62 15.29 7.71
C LEU A 87 -12.42 14.77 6.91
N VAL A 88 -11.46 15.66 6.61
CA VAL A 88 -10.21 15.29 5.94
C VAL A 88 -9.43 14.28 6.80
N GLN A 89 -9.35 14.48 8.11
CA GLN A 89 -8.79 13.49 9.03
C GLN A 89 -9.58 12.18 9.03
N TYR A 90 -10.91 12.25 9.06
CA TYR A 90 -11.75 11.05 9.08
C TYR A 90 -11.50 10.17 7.86
N THR A 91 -11.35 10.78 6.68
CA THR A 91 -10.97 10.06 5.46
C THR A 91 -9.61 9.37 5.63
N ALA A 92 -8.57 10.10 6.06
CA ALA A 92 -7.25 9.50 6.26
C ALA A 92 -7.27 8.36 7.30
N ALA A 93 -8.00 8.52 8.41
CA ALA A 93 -8.14 7.50 9.45
C ALA A 93 -8.88 6.26 8.95
N ALA A 94 -9.94 6.43 8.14
CA ALA A 94 -10.66 5.32 7.52
C ALA A 94 -9.76 4.51 6.58
N LEU A 95 -9.04 5.19 5.68
CA LEU A 95 -8.13 4.56 4.73
C LEU A 95 -6.97 3.83 5.44
N ALA A 96 -6.37 4.48 6.46
CA ALA A 96 -5.33 3.84 7.28
C ALA A 96 -5.86 2.61 8.03
N SER A 97 -7.12 2.63 8.45
CA SER A 97 -7.76 1.48 9.10
C SER A 97 -8.06 0.34 8.12
N GLU A 98 -8.52 0.66 6.92
CA GLU A 98 -8.77 -0.32 5.85
C GLU A 98 -7.48 -1.04 5.43
N ASN A 99 -6.38 -0.30 5.31
CA ASN A 99 -5.06 -0.84 5.00
C ASN A 99 -4.60 -1.92 6.00
N LYS A 100 -5.06 -1.90 7.25
CA LYS A 100 -4.73 -2.94 8.25
C LYS A 100 -5.33 -4.30 7.88
N VAL A 101 -6.51 -4.31 7.27
CA VAL A 101 -7.15 -5.53 6.78
C VAL A 101 -6.49 -5.98 5.49
N LEU A 102 -6.26 -5.04 4.57
CA LEU A 102 -5.60 -5.32 3.29
C LEU A 102 -4.15 -5.82 3.45
N ALA A 103 -3.46 -5.44 4.52
CA ALA A 103 -2.09 -5.88 4.84
C ALA A 103 -1.99 -7.34 5.33
N HIS A 104 -3.11 -8.03 5.58
CA HIS A 104 -3.04 -9.47 5.82
C HIS A 104 -2.42 -10.16 4.59
N PRO A 105 -1.41 -11.03 4.69
CA PRO A 105 -0.82 -11.66 3.51
C PRO A 105 -1.85 -12.51 2.75
N ALA A 106 -1.88 -12.47 1.42
CA ALA A 106 -2.68 -13.40 0.63
C ALA A 106 -1.91 -14.69 0.29
N SER A 107 -0.58 -14.68 0.32
CA SER A 107 0.27 -15.83 0.01
C SER A 107 0.24 -16.92 1.09
N VAL A 108 -0.30 -16.62 2.28
CA VAL A 108 -0.42 -17.59 3.39
C VAL A 108 -1.68 -18.44 3.31
N ASP A 109 -2.58 -18.13 2.37
CA ASP A 109 -3.82 -18.85 2.15
C ASP A 109 -3.77 -19.55 0.78
N THR A 110 -4.00 -20.86 0.76
CA THR A 110 -4.06 -21.65 -0.48
C THR A 110 -5.18 -22.67 -0.36
N ILE A 111 -5.97 -22.80 -1.42
CA ILE A 111 -7.06 -23.77 -1.53
C ILE A 111 -6.77 -24.63 -2.76
N PRO A 112 -6.70 -25.97 -2.62
CA PRO A 112 -6.46 -26.85 -3.75
C PRO A 112 -7.45 -26.62 -4.89
N ALA A 113 -6.91 -26.43 -6.08
CA ALA A 113 -7.66 -26.24 -7.32
C ALA A 113 -7.40 -27.38 -8.30
N SER A 114 -8.09 -27.33 -9.44
CA SER A 114 -7.86 -28.25 -10.57
C SER A 114 -7.87 -29.73 -10.17
N ALA A 115 -8.86 -30.15 -9.37
CA ALA A 115 -8.97 -31.52 -8.82
C ALA A 115 -7.71 -31.99 -8.07
N ASN A 116 -7.11 -31.09 -7.27
CA ASN A 116 -5.91 -31.30 -6.46
C ASN A 116 -4.61 -31.46 -7.27
N ILE A 117 -4.60 -31.00 -8.53
CA ILE A 117 -3.37 -30.83 -9.32
C ILE A 117 -2.63 -29.55 -8.92
N GLU A 118 -3.37 -28.48 -8.63
CA GLU A 118 -2.85 -27.24 -8.07
C GLU A 118 -3.16 -27.22 -6.57
N ASP A 119 -2.52 -28.11 -5.81
CA ASP A 119 -2.71 -28.23 -4.37
C ASP A 119 -2.03 -27.09 -3.57
N HIS A 120 -1.06 -26.41 -4.18
CA HIS A 120 -0.43 -25.19 -3.67
C HIS A 120 -0.40 -24.08 -4.72
N ALA A 121 -1.14 -23.00 -4.49
CA ALA A 121 -1.20 -21.82 -5.35
C ALA A 121 -0.64 -20.59 -4.63
N SER A 122 0.11 -19.76 -5.35
CA SER A 122 0.83 -18.64 -4.73
C SER A 122 -0.03 -17.44 -4.37
N MET A 123 -1.22 -17.33 -4.95
CA MET A 123 -2.10 -16.17 -4.80
C MET A 123 -1.46 -14.84 -5.25
N GLY A 124 -0.42 -14.88 -6.09
CA GLY A 124 0.35 -13.69 -6.48
C GLY A 124 -0.46 -12.56 -7.10
N CYS A 125 -1.50 -12.88 -7.89
CA CYS A 125 -2.41 -11.87 -8.45
C CYS A 125 -3.23 -11.16 -7.34
N ILE A 126 -3.66 -11.90 -6.31
CA ILE A 126 -4.41 -11.32 -5.19
C ILE A 126 -3.50 -10.46 -4.33
N SER A 127 -2.30 -10.93 -4.00
CA SER A 127 -1.29 -10.11 -3.29
C SER A 127 -1.00 -8.81 -4.04
N ALA A 128 -0.80 -8.87 -5.36
CA ALA A 128 -0.54 -7.68 -6.19
C ALA A 128 -1.71 -6.70 -6.20
N ARG A 129 -2.95 -7.19 -6.33
CA ARG A 129 -4.16 -6.35 -6.29
C ARG A 129 -4.30 -5.64 -4.94
N LYS A 130 -4.09 -6.35 -3.84
CA LYS A 130 -4.15 -5.78 -2.49
C LYS A 130 -3.07 -4.73 -2.27
N ALA A 131 -1.83 -5.02 -2.67
CA ALA A 131 -0.72 -4.06 -2.59
C ALA A 131 -1.03 -2.77 -3.37
N ARG A 132 -1.63 -2.88 -4.55
CA ARG A 132 -2.07 -1.72 -5.35
C ARG A 132 -3.14 -0.90 -4.64
N GLU A 133 -4.15 -1.54 -4.05
CA GLU A 133 -5.21 -0.85 -3.32
C GLU A 133 -4.66 -0.11 -2.09
N VAL A 134 -3.77 -0.75 -1.34
CA VAL A 134 -3.06 -0.11 -0.21
C VAL A 134 -2.25 1.10 -0.69
N LEU A 135 -1.58 1.00 -1.84
CA LEU A 135 -0.82 2.12 -2.42
C LEU A 135 -1.73 3.31 -2.74
N GLU A 136 -2.86 3.09 -3.42
CA GLU A 136 -3.84 4.14 -3.77
C GLU A 136 -4.40 4.83 -2.51
N ASN A 137 -4.67 4.06 -1.45
CA ASN A 137 -5.08 4.59 -0.15
C ASN A 137 -4.00 5.49 0.47
N ILE A 138 -2.73 5.10 0.37
CA ILE A 138 -1.60 5.88 0.94
C ILE A 138 -1.36 7.17 0.17
N GLU A 139 -1.49 7.15 -1.15
CA GLU A 139 -1.41 8.38 -1.95
C GLU A 139 -2.44 9.41 -1.46
N SER A 140 -3.66 8.95 -1.14
CA SER A 140 -4.71 9.79 -0.57
C SER A 140 -4.37 10.29 0.84
N ILE A 141 -3.85 9.42 1.72
CA ILE A 141 -3.44 9.80 3.08
C ILE A 141 -2.31 10.86 3.03
N LEU A 142 -1.30 10.66 2.19
CA LEU A 142 -0.18 11.59 2.03
C LEU A 142 -0.64 12.92 1.42
N ALA A 143 -1.53 12.89 0.44
CA ALA A 143 -2.10 14.11 -0.14
C ALA A 143 -2.88 14.92 0.91
N ILE A 144 -3.63 14.24 1.78
CA ILE A 144 -4.34 14.83 2.91
C ILE A 144 -3.34 15.46 3.92
N GLU A 145 -2.27 14.74 4.26
CA GLU A 145 -1.21 15.26 5.15
C GLU A 145 -0.60 16.54 4.57
N LEU A 146 -0.23 16.53 3.29
CA LEU A 146 0.34 17.68 2.59
C LEU A 146 -0.63 18.86 2.54
N PHE A 147 -1.92 18.60 2.30
CA PHE A 147 -2.95 19.62 2.28
C PHE A 147 -3.11 20.29 3.66
N ALA A 148 -3.13 19.50 4.74
CA ALA A 148 -3.16 20.04 6.10
C ALA A 148 -1.87 20.79 6.45
N ALA A 149 -0.70 20.29 6.02
CA ALA A 149 0.58 20.95 6.25
C ALA A 149 0.65 22.32 5.58
N ALA A 150 0.17 22.44 4.34
CA ALA A 150 0.09 23.72 3.63
C ALA A 150 -0.78 24.73 4.38
N GLN A 151 -1.97 24.31 4.81
CA GLN A 151 -2.85 25.17 5.62
C GLN A 151 -2.19 25.56 6.96
N GLY A 152 -1.49 24.64 7.61
CA GLY A 152 -0.73 24.91 8.83
C GLY A 152 0.35 25.96 8.63
N ILE A 153 1.06 25.92 7.51
CA ILE A 153 2.06 26.95 7.14
C ILE A 153 1.41 28.32 7.00
N ASP A 154 0.24 28.41 6.35
CA ASP A 154 -0.49 29.67 6.20
C ASP A 154 -0.91 30.26 7.56
N PHE A 155 -1.33 29.42 8.51
CA PHE A 155 -1.56 29.88 9.89
C PHE A 155 -0.29 30.38 10.57
N ARG A 156 0.83 29.70 10.40
CA ARG A 156 2.11 30.10 11.00
C ARG A 156 2.61 31.42 10.44
N ARG A 157 2.45 31.66 9.13
CA ARG A 157 2.79 32.94 8.48
C ARG A 157 1.95 34.08 9.03
N ALA A 158 0.63 33.91 9.03
CA ALA A 158 -0.31 34.90 9.54
C ALA A 158 -0.03 35.27 11.02
N ASN A 159 0.36 34.31 11.86
CA ASN A 159 0.69 34.55 13.27
C ASN A 159 2.08 35.19 13.47
N SER A 160 3.01 35.03 12.53
CA SER A 160 4.37 35.57 12.61
C SER A 160 4.50 36.98 12.01
N GLY A 161 3.42 37.53 11.45
CA GLY A 161 3.43 38.85 10.82
C GLY A 161 4.18 38.91 9.48
N LEU A 162 4.41 37.74 8.86
CA LEU A 162 4.97 37.59 7.51
C LEU A 162 3.86 37.45 6.47
#